data_AF-A0A0P0LQ13-F1
#
_entry.id   AF-A0A0P0LQ13-F1
#
_cell.length_a   1.000
_cell.length_b   1.000
_cell.length_c   1.000
_cell.angle_alpha   90.00
_cell.angle_beta   90.00
_cell.angle_gamma   90.00
#
_symmetry.space_group_name_H-M   'P 1'
#
loop_
_entity.id
_entity.type
_entity.pdbx_description
1 polymer ?
#
loop_
_entity_poly.entity_id
_entity_poly.type
_entity_poly.pdbx_seq_one_letter_code
_entity_poly.pdbx_strand_id
1 'polypeptide(L)'
;MFFKYFAYWPWFVASVLVCIISAFIYLRYQAPVYNVDAAVLIKEGDKKGGSSNNPMGALQDLGMFSMTNNFDNEVEILKSRTLIKKVVNHLNLYISVAEERMFGYNTPLYKSTPVKVYMTPEEADNLEEGAKLHLKYTMNGKLDVKVEYMFDEEKQETEVSFDSIPAVFPTPVGVFSFTKNDSVPPLEEDMNLVAYVNSPTDVTESYVENLSVEPTSKTTTIAAISLQNTVKQRGIDFINCLVDFYNLDANDEKNEVAQKSAEFIDERIGIINRELGTAETELADFKQRSGLTDLTSDARLALEESSKYEQQLTENATQLRLVESLRNYVNNPKNANEVIPANVGLQDQNLGSIINQYNTMLIERKRLLRTSSENNPAVININTGIESMRHNVQTTVNSVLRGLQIAQSNLERQARKFEGRISSAPQQEKNFLLSPASRKSRRPFTLCCFRSVRKTQ
;
A
#
# COMPACT_ATOMS: atom_id res chain seq x y z
N MET A 1 -28.07 -70.25 -14.39
CA MET A 1 -27.17 -69.40 -15.21
C MET A 1 -25.81 -69.15 -14.55
N PHE A 2 -25.72 -68.92 -13.23
CA PHE A 2 -24.45 -68.62 -12.53
C PHE A 2 -23.37 -69.72 -12.56
N PHE A 3 -23.75 -71.01 -12.57
CA PHE A 3 -22.78 -72.12 -12.61
C PHE A 3 -21.94 -72.21 -13.90
N LYS A 4 -22.40 -71.65 -15.02
CA LYS A 4 -21.62 -71.65 -16.28
C LYS A 4 -20.42 -70.69 -16.24
N TYR A 5 -20.48 -69.63 -15.43
CA TYR A 5 -19.39 -68.67 -15.26
C TYR A 5 -18.30 -69.17 -14.30
N PHE A 6 -18.64 -70.10 -13.42
CA PHE A 6 -17.68 -70.69 -12.46
C PHE A 6 -16.57 -71.50 -13.15
N ALA A 7 -16.80 -72.04 -14.35
CA ALA A 7 -15.77 -72.73 -15.13
C ALA A 7 -14.67 -71.78 -15.67
N TYR A 8 -14.97 -70.48 -15.81
CA TYR A 8 -14.02 -69.46 -16.25
C TYR A 8 -13.39 -68.67 -15.09
N TRP A 9 -13.54 -69.14 -13.85
CA TRP A 9 -12.94 -68.50 -12.68
C TRP A 9 -11.42 -68.21 -12.80
N PRO A 10 -10.59 -69.03 -13.49
CA PRO A 10 -9.17 -68.71 -13.65
C PRO A 10 -8.94 -67.47 -14.51
N TRP A 11 -9.79 -67.20 -15.50
CA TRP A 11 -9.70 -65.99 -16.34
C TRP A 11 -10.10 -64.73 -15.57
N PHE A 12 -11.08 -64.85 -14.66
CA PHE A 12 -11.43 -63.76 -13.77
C PHE A 12 -10.28 -63.43 -12.82
N VAL A 13 -9.69 -64.45 -12.19
CA VAL A 13 -8.51 -64.27 -11.33
C VAL A 13 -7.33 -63.68 -12.12
N ALA A 14 -7.08 -64.19 -13.33
CA ALA A 14 -6.03 -63.65 -14.20
C ALA A 14 -6.26 -62.18 -14.55
N SER A 15 -7.50 -61.77 -14.87
CA SER A 15 -7.82 -60.36 -15.15
C SER A 15 -7.61 -59.46 -13.94
N VAL A 16 -7.98 -59.91 -12.73
CA VAL A 16 -7.76 -59.15 -11.49
C VAL A 16 -6.26 -59.00 -11.24
N LEU A 17 -5.48 -60.06 -11.46
CA LEU A 17 -4.03 -60.04 -11.29
C LEU A 17 -3.36 -59.07 -12.29
N VAL A 18 -3.80 -59.08 -13.55
CA VAL A 18 -3.34 -58.11 -14.56
C VAL A 18 -3.69 -56.68 -14.16
N CYS A 19 -4.92 -56.41 -13.70
CA CYS A 19 -5.31 -55.08 -13.23
C CYS A 19 -4.45 -54.62 -12.04
N ILE A 20 -4.16 -55.50 -11.07
CA ILE A 20 -3.29 -55.17 -9.93
C ILE A 20 -1.86 -54.88 -10.39
N ILE A 21 -1.31 -55.67 -11.31
CA ILE A 21 0.03 -55.43 -11.87
C ILE A 21 0.05 -54.09 -12.61
N SER A 22 -0.96 -53.79 -13.44
CA SER A 22 -1.04 -52.51 -14.15
C SER A 22 -1.17 -51.33 -13.20
N ALA A 23 -1.95 -51.46 -12.12
CA ALA A 23 -2.11 -50.42 -11.11
C ALA A 23 -0.81 -50.21 -10.32
N PHE A 24 -0.10 -51.29 -9.97
CA PHE A 24 1.20 -51.22 -9.31
C PHE A 24 2.24 -50.54 -10.19
N ILE A 25 2.30 -50.89 -11.48
CA ILE A 25 3.16 -50.22 -12.45
C ILE A 25 2.80 -48.74 -12.52
N TYR A 26 1.53 -48.40 -12.73
CA TYR A 26 1.07 -47.02 -12.80
C TYR A 26 1.48 -46.18 -11.57
N LEU A 27 1.23 -46.69 -10.35
CA LEU A 27 1.61 -46.02 -9.10
C LEU A 27 3.13 -45.90 -8.91
N ARG A 28 3.93 -46.80 -9.48
CA ARG A 28 5.39 -46.77 -9.37
C ARG A 28 6.05 -45.74 -10.29
N TYR A 29 5.36 -45.33 -11.36
CA TYR A 29 5.83 -44.34 -12.34
C TYR A 29 5.21 -42.95 -12.16
N GLN A 30 4.12 -42.80 -11.41
CA GLN A 30 3.51 -41.49 -11.15
C GLN A 30 4.19 -40.77 -9.98
N ALA A 31 4.57 -39.50 -10.17
CA ALA A 31 5.09 -38.66 -9.09
C ALA A 31 3.98 -38.34 -8.07
N PRO A 32 4.26 -38.35 -6.76
CA PRO A 32 3.28 -37.97 -5.74
C PRO A 32 2.95 -36.48 -5.87
N VAL A 33 1.66 -36.15 -5.79
CA VAL A 33 1.17 -34.76 -5.73
C VAL A 33 0.65 -34.51 -4.32
N TYR A 34 1.19 -33.48 -3.68
CA TYR A 34 0.79 -33.04 -2.35
C TYR A 34 -0.06 -31.79 -2.45
N ASN A 35 -1.10 -31.70 -1.62
CA ASN A 35 -1.82 -30.46 -1.40
C ASN A 35 -1.21 -29.72 -0.21
N VAL A 36 -0.81 -28.47 -0.40
CA VAL A 36 -0.33 -27.59 0.66
C VAL A 36 -1.38 -26.51 0.87
N ASP A 37 -1.92 -26.43 2.08
CA ASP A 37 -3.02 -25.54 2.43
C ASP A 37 -2.54 -24.46 3.42
N ALA A 38 -3.05 -23.24 3.25
CA ALA A 38 -2.86 -22.11 4.17
C ALA A 38 -4.14 -21.28 4.27
N ALA A 39 -4.29 -20.53 5.36
CA ALA A 39 -5.40 -19.62 5.57
C ALA A 39 -4.87 -18.22 5.85
N VAL A 40 -5.33 -17.23 5.09
CA VAL A 40 -4.92 -15.83 5.20
C VAL A 40 -6.13 -14.97 5.55
N LEU A 41 -6.01 -14.20 6.63
CA LEU A 41 -7.02 -13.21 6.99
C LEU A 41 -6.79 -11.94 6.19
N ILE A 42 -7.77 -11.57 5.39
CA ILE A 42 -7.76 -10.34 4.62
C ILE A 42 -8.39 -9.25 5.50
N LYS A 43 -7.58 -8.26 5.87
CA LYS A 43 -8.06 -7.10 6.62
C LYS A 43 -8.67 -6.11 5.64
N GLU A 44 -9.99 -5.92 5.73
CA GLU A 44 -10.62 -4.77 5.11
C GLU A 44 -10.14 -3.50 5.83
N GLY A 45 -9.66 -2.52 5.06
CA GLY A 45 -9.32 -1.22 5.62
C GLY A 45 -10.54 -0.65 6.34
N ASP A 46 -10.33 -0.09 7.54
CA ASP A 46 -11.37 0.53 8.34
C ASP A 46 -12.23 1.45 7.48
N LYS A 47 -13.43 0.99 7.10
CA LYS A 47 -14.50 1.89 6.66
C LYS A 47 -14.85 2.72 7.89
N LYS A 48 -14.13 3.84 8.09
CA LYS A 48 -14.57 4.91 8.99
C LYS A 48 -16.03 5.21 8.63
N GLY A 49 -16.90 5.01 9.61
CA GLY A 49 -18.34 4.89 9.47
C GLY A 49 -18.95 5.77 8.38
N GLY A 50 -19.56 5.11 7.40
CA GLY A 50 -20.48 5.75 6.47
C GLY A 50 -21.73 6.19 7.23
N SER A 51 -21.94 7.50 7.28
CA SER A 51 -23.14 8.14 7.81
C SER A 51 -24.41 7.46 7.26
N SER A 52 -25.34 7.13 8.16
CA SER A 52 -26.61 6.43 7.95
C SER A 52 -27.64 7.15 7.06
N ASN A 53 -27.22 8.10 6.21
CA ASN A 53 -28.10 8.95 5.41
C ASN A 53 -28.02 8.71 3.90
N ASN A 54 -27.27 7.71 3.44
CA ASN A 54 -27.33 7.32 2.03
C ASN A 54 -28.32 6.14 1.88
N PRO A 55 -29.46 6.30 1.15
CA PRO A 55 -30.45 5.22 1.00
C PRO A 55 -29.89 3.97 0.29
N MET A 56 -28.74 4.10 -0.38
CA MET A 56 -28.00 2.97 -0.95
C MET A 56 -27.17 2.19 0.10
N GLY A 57 -26.77 2.83 1.20
CA GLY A 57 -26.05 2.19 2.31
C GLY A 57 -26.96 1.35 3.21
N ALA A 58 -28.23 1.73 3.37
CA ALA A 58 -29.21 0.97 4.14
C ALA A 58 -29.68 -0.32 3.41
N LEU A 59 -29.67 -0.32 2.07
CA LEU A 59 -29.96 -1.52 1.27
C LEU A 59 -28.78 -2.51 1.28
N GLN A 60 -27.57 -1.97 1.42
CA GLN A 60 -26.31 -2.70 1.52
C GLN A 60 -26.17 -3.40 2.90
N ASP A 61 -26.70 -2.78 3.96
CA ASP A 61 -26.77 -3.33 5.34
C ASP A 61 -27.84 -4.42 5.51
N LEU A 62 -28.76 -4.57 4.54
CA LEU A 62 -29.77 -5.64 4.51
C LEU A 62 -29.20 -7.03 4.10
N GLY A 63 -27.87 -7.17 4.07
CA GLY A 63 -27.17 -8.46 3.93
C GLY A 63 -27.11 -9.05 2.52
N MET A 64 -27.58 -8.35 1.48
CA MET A 64 -27.63 -8.89 0.12
C MET A 64 -26.52 -8.43 -0.83
N PHE A 65 -25.79 -7.32 -0.60
CA PHE A 65 -24.91 -6.76 -1.65
C PHE A 65 -23.61 -6.04 -1.21
N SER A 66 -23.03 -6.32 -0.04
CA SER A 66 -21.95 -5.47 0.52
C SER A 66 -20.57 -6.09 0.77
N MET A 67 -20.46 -7.40 0.91
CA MET A 67 -19.26 -8.04 1.45
C MET A 67 -18.39 -8.72 0.38
N THR A 68 -18.87 -8.82 -0.85
CA THR A 68 -18.23 -9.61 -1.91
C THR A 68 -17.14 -8.82 -2.64
N ASN A 69 -17.40 -7.58 -3.09
CA ASN A 69 -16.49 -6.95 -4.04
C ASN A 69 -15.07 -6.69 -3.50
N ASN A 70 -14.93 -6.21 -2.26
CA ASN A 70 -13.58 -5.92 -1.74
C ASN A 70 -12.79 -7.20 -1.46
N PHE A 71 -13.41 -8.21 -0.85
CA PHE A 71 -12.75 -9.48 -0.57
C PHE A 71 -12.44 -10.26 -1.86
N ASP A 72 -13.40 -10.32 -2.80
CA ASP A 72 -13.23 -11.01 -4.08
C ASP A 72 -12.09 -10.38 -4.90
N ASN A 73 -11.95 -9.05 -4.86
CA ASN A 73 -10.81 -8.37 -5.47
C ASN A 73 -9.47 -8.82 -4.85
N GLU A 74 -9.40 -8.99 -3.53
CA GLU A 74 -8.17 -9.43 -2.84
C GLU A 74 -7.82 -10.88 -3.17
N VAL A 75 -8.84 -11.73 -3.29
CA VAL A 75 -8.69 -13.10 -3.80
C VAL A 75 -8.14 -13.08 -5.23
N GLU A 76 -8.61 -12.19 -6.10
CA GLU A 76 -8.06 -12.05 -7.46
C GLU A 76 -6.61 -11.55 -7.49
N ILE A 77 -6.19 -10.64 -6.60
CA ILE A 77 -4.75 -10.28 -6.51
C ILE A 77 -3.94 -11.52 -6.18
N LEU A 78 -4.35 -12.29 -5.18
CA LEU A 78 -3.60 -13.47 -4.73
C LEU A 78 -3.44 -14.52 -5.84
N LYS A 79 -4.41 -14.61 -6.77
CA LYS A 79 -4.35 -15.44 -7.97
C LYS A 79 -3.66 -14.79 -9.17
N SER A 80 -3.23 -13.53 -9.06
CA SER A 80 -2.74 -12.78 -10.21
C SER A 80 -1.41 -13.33 -10.73
N ARG A 81 -1.30 -13.42 -12.05
CA ARG A 81 -0.09 -13.89 -12.75
C ARG A 81 1.15 -13.07 -12.38
N THR A 82 0.98 -11.76 -12.20
CA THR A 82 2.08 -10.85 -11.85
C THR A 82 2.66 -11.17 -10.47
N LEU A 83 1.80 -11.42 -9.48
CA LEU A 83 2.25 -11.77 -8.14
C LEU A 83 2.90 -13.16 -8.12
N ILE A 84 2.29 -14.13 -8.80
CA ILE A 84 2.85 -15.49 -8.91
C ILE A 84 4.19 -15.48 -9.65
N LYS A 85 4.33 -14.71 -10.74
CA LYS A 85 5.60 -14.58 -11.48
C LYS A 85 6.70 -13.99 -10.61
N LYS A 86 6.39 -13.00 -9.75
CA LYS A 86 7.34 -12.49 -8.75
C LYS A 86 7.84 -13.60 -7.82
N VAL A 87 6.95 -14.46 -7.33
CA VAL A 87 7.31 -15.60 -6.48
C VAL A 87 8.16 -16.61 -7.24
N VAL A 88 7.76 -16.99 -8.45
CA VAL A 88 8.50 -17.93 -9.32
C VAL A 88 9.92 -17.44 -9.58
N ASN A 89 10.08 -16.14 -9.90
CA ASN A 89 11.39 -15.53 -10.12
C ASN A 89 12.22 -15.47 -8.84
N HIS A 90 11.64 -15.01 -7.73
CA HIS A 90 12.34 -14.87 -6.46
C HIS A 90 12.86 -16.20 -5.91
N LEU A 91 12.05 -17.25 -6.02
CA LEU A 91 12.42 -18.61 -5.59
C LEU A 91 13.17 -19.42 -6.66
N ASN A 92 13.41 -18.84 -7.84
CA ASN A 92 13.99 -19.50 -9.02
C ASN A 92 13.31 -20.83 -9.39
N LEU A 93 11.98 -20.90 -9.30
CA LEU A 93 11.21 -22.13 -9.53
C LEU A 93 11.13 -22.55 -11.00
N TYR A 94 11.54 -21.66 -11.91
CA TYR A 94 11.66 -21.94 -13.34
C TYR A 94 12.82 -22.88 -13.67
N ILE A 95 13.75 -23.09 -12.72
CA ILE A 95 14.78 -24.11 -12.78
C ILE A 95 14.42 -25.21 -11.79
N SER A 96 14.22 -26.43 -12.29
CA SER A 96 13.98 -27.60 -11.45
C SER A 96 15.04 -28.64 -11.68
N VAL A 97 15.54 -29.25 -10.60
CA VAL A 97 16.54 -30.33 -10.68
C VAL A 97 15.96 -31.59 -10.05
N ALA A 98 16.23 -32.73 -10.67
CA ALA A 98 15.82 -34.03 -10.18
C ALA A 98 16.98 -35.03 -10.28
N GLU A 99 17.01 -36.00 -9.38
CA GLU A 99 17.85 -37.17 -9.49
C GLU A 99 17.28 -38.12 -10.53
N GLU A 100 18.09 -38.46 -11.54
CA GLU A 100 17.71 -39.36 -12.62
C GLU A 100 17.74 -40.81 -12.13
N ARG A 101 16.62 -41.52 -12.28
CA ARG A 101 16.50 -42.93 -11.88
C ARG A 101 16.29 -43.82 -13.09
N MET A 102 16.99 -44.95 -13.13
CA MET A 102 16.77 -45.98 -14.16
C MET A 102 15.34 -46.56 -14.13
N PHE A 103 14.68 -46.58 -12.96
CA PHE A 103 13.33 -47.13 -12.81
C PHE A 103 12.40 -46.23 -11.98
N GLY A 104 11.31 -45.79 -12.60
CA GLY A 104 10.30 -44.90 -12.01
C GLY A 104 10.43 -43.46 -12.46
N TYR A 105 9.85 -42.55 -11.69
CA TYR A 105 9.96 -41.11 -11.93
C TYR A 105 11.26 -40.54 -11.33
N ASN A 106 11.75 -39.46 -11.94
CA ASN A 106 12.91 -38.71 -11.45
C ASN A 106 12.58 -38.05 -10.11
N THR A 107 13.45 -38.19 -9.13
CA THR A 107 13.16 -37.71 -7.77
C THR A 107 13.48 -36.21 -7.70
N PRO A 108 12.47 -35.33 -7.55
CA PRO A 108 12.72 -33.89 -7.55
C PRO A 108 13.56 -33.49 -6.34
N LEU A 109 14.65 -32.76 -6.58
CA LEU A 109 15.51 -32.20 -5.55
C LEU A 109 15.16 -30.71 -5.39
N TYR A 110 14.88 -30.29 -4.17
CA TYR A 110 14.55 -28.90 -3.86
C TYR A 110 15.39 -28.45 -2.67
N LYS A 111 16.24 -27.44 -2.88
CA LYS A 111 17.29 -26.96 -1.94
C LYS A 111 18.38 -27.99 -1.58
N SER A 112 18.14 -29.28 -1.79
CA SER A 112 19.05 -30.40 -1.55
C SER A 112 19.89 -30.81 -2.76
N THR A 113 19.88 -30.02 -3.84
CA THR A 113 20.64 -30.34 -5.05
C THR A 113 22.13 -30.06 -4.84
N PRO A 114 23.05 -31.00 -5.14
CA PRO A 114 24.49 -30.78 -4.94
C PRO A 114 25.10 -29.80 -5.96
N VAL A 115 24.52 -29.70 -7.16
CA VAL A 115 24.88 -28.74 -8.21
C VAL A 115 23.73 -27.76 -8.43
N LYS A 116 23.96 -26.48 -8.19
CA LYS A 116 23.02 -25.40 -8.49
C LYS A 116 23.22 -24.96 -9.94
N VAL A 117 22.17 -25.12 -10.74
CA VAL A 117 22.05 -24.56 -12.08
C VAL A 117 21.42 -23.18 -11.96
N TYR A 118 21.97 -22.20 -12.66
CA TYR A 118 21.46 -20.83 -12.71
C TYR A 118 21.48 -20.30 -14.15
N MET A 119 20.45 -19.55 -14.50
CA MET A 119 20.28 -18.75 -15.71
C MET A 119 19.43 -17.55 -15.29
N THR A 120 19.60 -16.39 -15.92
CA THR A 120 18.79 -15.23 -15.51
C THR A 120 17.32 -15.42 -15.96
N PRO A 121 16.34 -14.86 -15.24
CA PRO A 121 14.94 -14.95 -15.64
C PRO A 121 14.67 -14.36 -17.04
N GLU A 122 15.41 -13.32 -17.42
CA GLU A 122 15.28 -12.66 -18.74
C GLU A 122 15.78 -13.56 -19.87
N GLU A 123 16.90 -14.26 -19.69
CA GLU A 123 17.38 -15.25 -20.65
C GLU A 123 16.43 -16.47 -20.71
N ALA A 124 15.92 -16.93 -19.58
CA ALA A 124 15.01 -18.06 -19.52
C ALA A 124 13.65 -17.77 -20.18
N ASP A 125 13.13 -16.54 -20.09
CA ASP A 125 11.90 -16.12 -20.79
C ASP A 125 12.08 -16.10 -22.33
N ASN A 126 13.32 -16.04 -22.85
CA ASN A 126 13.60 -16.08 -24.30
C ASN A 126 13.67 -17.51 -24.89
N LEU A 127 13.55 -18.55 -24.05
CA LEU A 127 13.55 -19.94 -24.51
C LEU A 127 12.24 -20.25 -25.27
N GLU A 128 12.35 -20.69 -26.53
CA GLU A 128 11.20 -21.15 -27.33
C GLU A 128 10.55 -22.40 -26.72
N GLU A 129 11.39 -23.32 -26.26
CA GLU A 129 11.02 -24.51 -25.49
C GLU A 129 12.00 -24.62 -24.32
N GLY A 130 11.54 -25.16 -23.18
CA GLY A 130 12.39 -25.37 -22.02
C GLY A 130 13.65 -26.17 -22.35
N ALA A 131 14.78 -25.76 -21.78
CA ALA A 131 16.04 -26.46 -21.91
C ALA A 131 16.13 -27.63 -20.90
N LYS A 132 16.69 -28.75 -21.35
CA LYS A 132 16.92 -29.94 -20.54
C LYS A 132 18.41 -30.23 -20.45
N LEU A 133 18.93 -30.34 -19.23
CA LEU A 133 20.34 -30.58 -18.97
C LEU A 133 20.51 -31.91 -18.26
N HIS A 134 21.22 -32.85 -18.87
CA HIS A 134 21.69 -34.05 -18.21
C HIS A 134 23.06 -33.76 -17.58
N LEU A 135 23.16 -33.96 -16.27
CA LEU A 135 24.33 -33.62 -15.47
C LEU A 135 24.85 -34.89 -14.82
N LYS A 136 26.10 -35.25 -15.08
CA LYS A 136 26.80 -36.31 -14.38
C LYS A 136 27.86 -35.69 -13.49
N TYR A 137 27.62 -35.74 -12.18
CA TYR A 137 28.49 -35.12 -11.19
C TYR A 137 29.21 -36.20 -10.38
N THR A 138 30.55 -36.20 -10.47
CA THR A 138 31.42 -37.22 -9.87
C THR A 138 32.01 -36.72 -8.55
N MET A 139 32.33 -37.63 -7.63
CA MET A 139 32.95 -37.29 -6.33
C MET A 139 34.21 -36.40 -6.43
N ASN A 140 34.97 -36.54 -7.50
CA ASN A 140 36.18 -35.79 -7.77
C ASN A 140 35.92 -34.31 -8.13
N GLY A 141 34.65 -33.88 -8.16
CA GLY A 141 34.24 -32.51 -8.50
C GLY A 141 34.09 -32.25 -9.99
N LYS A 142 34.27 -33.29 -10.84
CA LYS A 142 34.07 -33.21 -12.29
C LYS A 142 32.57 -33.20 -12.62
N LEU A 143 32.18 -32.34 -13.54
CA LEU A 143 30.80 -32.21 -14.02
C LEU A 143 30.77 -32.39 -15.54
N ASP A 144 30.13 -33.45 -16.01
CA ASP A 144 29.81 -33.63 -17.43
C ASP A 144 28.36 -33.18 -17.67
N VAL A 145 28.15 -32.25 -18.60
CA VAL A 145 26.85 -31.63 -18.90
C VAL A 145 26.49 -31.88 -20.35
N LYS A 146 25.30 -32.40 -20.59
CA LYS A 146 24.67 -32.48 -21.90
C LYS A 146 23.44 -31.57 -21.91
N VAL A 147 23.46 -30.53 -22.74
CA VAL A 147 22.39 -29.54 -22.85
C VAL A 147 21.59 -29.79 -24.12
N GLU A 148 20.29 -29.92 -23.98
CA GLU A 148 19.29 -30.01 -25.05
C GLU A 148 18.41 -28.75 -24.99
N TYR A 149 18.40 -27.95 -26.05
CA TYR A 149 17.57 -26.73 -26.15
C TYR A 149 17.14 -26.47 -27.60
N MET A 150 16.09 -25.66 -27.78
CA MET A 150 15.64 -25.22 -29.10
C MET A 150 16.17 -23.83 -29.42
N PHE A 151 16.60 -23.62 -30.66
CA PHE A 151 17.03 -22.32 -31.18
C PHE A 151 16.73 -22.26 -32.67
N ASP A 152 16.00 -21.23 -33.12
CA ASP A 152 15.57 -21.07 -34.52
C ASP A 152 14.79 -22.31 -35.03
N GLU A 153 13.84 -22.83 -34.24
CA GLU A 153 13.06 -24.04 -34.54
C GLU A 153 13.88 -25.35 -34.70
N GLU A 154 15.18 -25.34 -34.44
CA GLU A 154 16.05 -26.53 -34.48
C GLU A 154 16.49 -26.97 -33.08
N LYS A 155 16.49 -28.29 -32.86
CA LYS A 155 17.00 -28.89 -31.61
C LYS A 155 18.53 -28.90 -31.62
N GLN A 156 19.12 -28.20 -30.66
CA GLN A 156 20.55 -28.16 -30.41
C GLN A 156 20.90 -29.11 -29.27
N GLU A 157 21.97 -29.89 -29.45
CA GLU A 157 22.49 -30.81 -28.45
C GLU A 157 24.00 -30.58 -28.32
N THR A 158 24.49 -30.29 -27.12
CA THR A 158 25.92 -30.07 -26.88
C THR A 158 26.37 -30.70 -25.57
N GLU A 159 27.51 -31.38 -25.61
CA GLU A 159 28.15 -31.99 -24.46
C GLU A 159 29.41 -31.20 -24.06
N VAL A 160 29.54 -30.88 -22.78
CA VAL A 160 30.69 -30.18 -22.21
C VAL A 160 31.11 -30.84 -20.90
N SER A 161 32.41 -31.06 -20.74
CA SER A 161 33.02 -31.55 -19.51
C SER A 161 33.75 -30.42 -18.79
N PHE A 162 33.50 -30.29 -17.48
CA PHE A 162 34.20 -29.37 -16.60
C PHE A 162 34.99 -30.14 -15.54
N ASP A 163 36.27 -29.82 -15.38
CA ASP A 163 37.13 -30.45 -14.36
C ASP A 163 36.75 -30.02 -12.94
N SER A 164 36.16 -28.83 -12.78
CA SER A 164 35.67 -28.31 -11.49
C SER A 164 34.59 -27.24 -11.69
N ILE A 165 33.69 -27.09 -10.71
CA ILE A 165 32.73 -25.96 -10.60
C ILE A 165 33.21 -24.95 -9.54
N PRO A 166 32.97 -23.64 -9.70
CA PRO A 166 32.01 -23.01 -10.59
C PRO A 166 32.42 -23.01 -12.07
N ALA A 167 31.45 -23.24 -12.95
CA ALA A 167 31.64 -23.25 -14.39
C ALA A 167 30.46 -22.57 -15.11
N VAL A 168 30.72 -22.02 -16.29
CA VAL A 168 29.69 -21.39 -17.13
C VAL A 168 29.74 -21.97 -18.54
N PHE A 169 28.57 -22.10 -19.15
CA PHE A 169 28.39 -22.56 -20.51
C PHE A 169 27.51 -21.55 -21.27
N PRO A 170 28.12 -20.68 -22.09
CA PRO A 170 27.37 -19.74 -22.92
C PRO A 170 26.76 -20.48 -24.13
N THR A 171 25.47 -20.26 -24.36
CA THR A 171 24.74 -20.72 -25.55
C THR A 171 24.09 -19.51 -26.25
N PRO A 172 23.61 -19.67 -27.50
CA PRO A 172 22.87 -18.61 -28.20
C PRO A 172 21.61 -18.14 -27.48
N VAL A 173 21.01 -18.98 -26.63
CA VAL A 173 19.80 -18.67 -25.85
C VAL A 173 20.08 -18.04 -24.47
N GLY A 174 21.34 -18.01 -24.04
CA GLY A 174 21.75 -17.42 -22.76
C GLY A 174 22.89 -18.18 -22.09
N VAL A 175 23.23 -17.83 -20.85
CA VAL A 175 24.36 -18.46 -20.14
C VAL A 175 23.88 -19.38 -19.03
N PHE A 176 24.24 -20.67 -19.11
CA PHE A 176 24.07 -21.61 -18.01
C PHE A 176 25.25 -21.53 -17.04
N SER A 177 24.98 -21.35 -15.76
CA SER A 177 25.98 -21.34 -14.68
C SER A 177 25.78 -22.52 -13.74
N PHE A 178 26.88 -23.16 -13.37
CA PHE A 178 26.91 -24.32 -12.48
C PHE A 178 27.76 -23.99 -11.27
N THR A 179 27.18 -24.15 -10.06
CA THR A 179 27.88 -23.88 -8.81
C THR A 179 27.64 -25.01 -7.81
N LYS A 180 28.58 -25.22 -6.89
CA LYS A 180 28.41 -26.20 -5.82
C LYS A 180 27.42 -25.68 -4.79
N ASN A 181 26.57 -26.57 -4.27
CA ASN A 181 25.72 -26.26 -3.14
C ASN A 181 26.39 -26.67 -1.82
N ASP A 182 27.03 -25.72 -1.14
CA ASP A 182 27.72 -25.99 0.13
C ASP A 182 26.77 -26.34 1.29
N SER A 183 25.45 -26.16 1.10
CA SER A 183 24.45 -26.54 2.09
C SER A 183 24.11 -28.04 2.09
N VAL A 184 24.64 -28.80 1.14
CA VAL A 184 24.40 -30.25 1.00
C VAL A 184 25.67 -31.01 1.40
N PRO A 185 25.55 -32.13 2.13
CA PRO A 185 26.70 -32.97 2.44
C PRO A 185 27.49 -33.36 1.18
N PRO A 186 28.81 -33.61 1.31
CA PRO A 186 29.61 -34.16 0.22
C PRO A 186 28.98 -35.45 -0.33
N LEU A 187 29.11 -35.66 -1.64
CA LEU A 187 28.54 -36.83 -2.30
C LEU A 187 29.17 -38.13 -1.79
N GLU A 188 28.31 -39.10 -1.50
CA GLU A 188 28.70 -40.45 -1.14
C GLU A 188 28.85 -41.37 -2.35
N GLU A 189 28.23 -41.04 -3.49
CA GLU A 189 28.31 -41.75 -4.79
C GLU A 189 28.20 -40.77 -5.96
N ASP A 190 28.66 -41.17 -7.14
CA ASP A 190 28.45 -40.42 -8.39
C ASP A 190 26.94 -40.31 -8.68
N MET A 191 26.49 -39.11 -9.07
CA MET A 191 25.07 -38.82 -9.20
C MET A 191 24.75 -38.32 -10.61
N ASN A 192 23.71 -38.91 -11.21
CA ASN A 192 23.10 -38.43 -12.43
C ASN A 192 21.91 -37.54 -12.06
N LEU A 193 21.94 -36.30 -12.52
CA LEU A 193 20.90 -35.32 -12.32
C LEU A 193 20.35 -34.88 -13.67
N VAL A 194 19.09 -34.49 -13.68
CA VAL A 194 18.47 -33.79 -14.80
C VAL A 194 17.96 -32.45 -14.30
N ALA A 195 18.34 -31.37 -14.98
CA ALA A 195 17.80 -30.04 -14.75
C ALA A 195 16.90 -29.62 -15.91
N TYR A 196 15.75 -29.04 -15.59
CA TYR A 196 14.83 -28.44 -16.55
C TYR A 196 14.81 -26.93 -16.29
N VAL A 197 15.11 -26.15 -17.32
CA VAL A 197 15.05 -24.69 -17.30
C VAL A 197 13.93 -24.28 -18.24
N ASN A 198 12.85 -23.76 -17.70
CA ASN A 198 11.68 -23.32 -18.47
C ASN A 198 11.56 -21.80 -18.42
N SER A 199 10.75 -21.23 -19.31
CA SER A 199 10.34 -19.84 -19.20
C SER A 199 9.62 -19.59 -17.87
N PRO A 200 10.02 -18.57 -17.08
CA PRO A 200 9.27 -18.17 -15.90
C PRO A 200 7.79 -17.91 -16.15
N THR A 201 7.44 -17.46 -17.37
CA THR A 201 6.06 -17.22 -17.77
C THR A 201 5.25 -18.52 -17.87
N ASP A 202 5.80 -19.57 -18.46
CA ASP A 202 5.14 -20.88 -18.57
C ASP A 202 4.99 -21.55 -17.21
N VAL A 203 6.04 -21.46 -16.39
CA VAL A 203 6.00 -21.99 -15.02
C VAL A 203 4.97 -21.23 -14.20
N THR A 204 4.84 -19.91 -14.37
CA THR A 204 3.78 -19.12 -13.74
C THR A 204 2.40 -19.66 -14.09
N GLU A 205 2.13 -19.97 -15.37
CA GLU A 205 0.84 -20.53 -15.78
C GLU A 205 0.56 -21.88 -15.09
N SER A 206 1.58 -22.75 -15.03
CA SER A 206 1.45 -24.01 -14.31
C SER A 206 1.13 -23.81 -12.82
N TYR A 207 1.73 -22.83 -12.15
CA TYR A 207 1.38 -22.51 -10.76
C TYR A 207 -0.02 -21.91 -10.64
N VAL A 208 -0.47 -21.08 -11.60
CA VAL A 208 -1.83 -20.53 -11.63
C VAL A 208 -2.88 -21.64 -11.72
N GLU A 209 -2.67 -22.63 -12.59
CA GLU A 209 -3.59 -23.77 -12.75
C GLU A 209 -3.66 -24.67 -11.50
N ASN A 210 -2.54 -24.78 -10.77
CA ASN A 210 -2.43 -25.63 -9.58
C ASN A 210 -2.71 -24.91 -8.26
N LEU A 211 -2.94 -23.59 -8.30
CA LEU A 211 -3.25 -22.74 -7.15
C LEU A 211 -4.75 -22.47 -7.09
N SER A 212 -5.38 -22.85 -5.98
CA SER A 212 -6.72 -22.39 -5.63
C SER A 212 -6.66 -21.39 -4.49
N VAL A 213 -7.48 -20.35 -4.60
CA VAL A 213 -7.72 -19.36 -3.54
C VAL A 213 -9.23 -19.16 -3.47
N GLU A 214 -9.83 -19.54 -2.36
CA GLU A 214 -11.28 -19.51 -2.19
C GLU A 214 -11.65 -18.97 -0.80
N PRO A 215 -12.79 -18.26 -0.66
CA PRO A 215 -13.30 -17.92 0.66
C PRO A 215 -13.59 -19.19 1.47
N THR A 216 -13.20 -19.19 2.75
CA THR A 216 -13.54 -20.30 3.66
C THR A 216 -15.05 -20.42 3.88
N SER A 217 -15.77 -19.30 3.79
CA SER A 217 -17.23 -19.19 3.82
C SER A 217 -17.68 -17.90 3.15
N LYS A 218 -18.94 -17.83 2.70
CA LYS A 218 -19.56 -16.63 2.10
C LYS A 218 -19.63 -15.41 3.05
N THR A 219 -19.34 -15.61 4.33
CA THR A 219 -19.46 -14.58 5.37
C THR A 219 -18.13 -14.24 6.05
N THR A 220 -17.03 -14.91 5.68
CA THR A 220 -15.72 -14.74 6.33
C THR A 220 -14.72 -14.08 5.41
N THR A 221 -13.90 -13.17 5.93
CA THR A 221 -12.78 -12.54 5.20
C THR A 221 -11.50 -13.38 5.24
N ILE A 222 -11.62 -14.71 5.34
CA ILE A 222 -10.50 -15.65 5.38
C ILE A 222 -10.41 -16.35 4.02
N ALA A 223 -9.31 -16.12 3.31
CA ALA A 223 -8.98 -16.83 2.08
C ALA A 223 -8.22 -18.11 2.40
N ALA A 224 -8.77 -19.25 1.97
CA ALA A 224 -8.09 -20.52 1.95
C ALA A 224 -7.28 -20.62 0.66
N ILE A 225 -5.97 -20.80 0.79
CA ILE A 225 -5.02 -20.97 -0.30
C ILE A 225 -4.61 -22.44 -0.33
N SER A 226 -4.68 -23.07 -1.49
CA SER A 226 -4.34 -24.47 -1.71
C SER A 226 -3.45 -24.57 -2.95
N LEU A 227 -2.32 -25.26 -2.84
CA LEU A 227 -1.38 -25.47 -3.95
C LEU A 227 -1.04 -26.95 -4.09
N GLN A 228 -1.23 -27.47 -5.30
CA GLN A 228 -0.77 -28.81 -5.66
C GLN A 228 0.70 -28.77 -6.10
N ASN A 229 1.56 -29.56 -5.45
CA ASN A 229 2.99 -29.60 -5.79
C ASN A 229 3.60 -31.00 -5.58
N THR A 230 4.62 -31.33 -6.37
CA THR A 230 5.35 -32.60 -6.23
C THR A 230 6.30 -32.61 -5.03
N VAL A 231 6.68 -31.44 -4.51
CA VAL A 231 7.54 -31.31 -3.33
C VAL A 231 6.85 -30.47 -2.26
N LYS A 232 6.61 -31.08 -1.08
CA LYS A 232 5.96 -30.42 0.06
C LYS A 232 6.62 -29.09 0.43
N GLN A 233 7.94 -29.09 0.62
CA GLN A 233 8.67 -27.89 1.04
C GLN A 233 8.60 -26.77 -0.01
N ARG A 234 8.60 -27.12 -1.30
CA ARG A 234 8.48 -26.16 -2.40
C ARG A 234 7.11 -25.48 -2.37
N GLY A 235 6.04 -26.24 -2.13
CA GLY A 235 4.71 -25.68 -1.97
C GLY A 235 4.58 -24.76 -0.75
N ILE A 236 5.16 -25.15 0.39
CA ILE A 236 5.19 -24.32 1.61
C ILE A 236 5.95 -23.01 1.36
N ASP A 237 7.15 -23.09 0.78
CA ASP A 237 7.98 -21.92 0.51
C ASP A 237 7.33 -20.98 -0.51
N PHE A 238 6.64 -21.54 -1.52
CA PHE A 238 5.86 -20.77 -2.49
C PHE A 238 4.73 -20.00 -1.80
N ILE A 239 3.88 -20.67 -1.00
CA ILE A 239 2.74 -20.02 -0.33
C ILE A 239 3.23 -18.94 0.64
N ASN A 240 4.27 -19.21 1.43
CA ASN A 240 4.85 -18.22 2.33
C ASN A 240 5.35 -16.98 1.56
N CYS A 241 6.12 -17.20 0.49
CA CYS A 241 6.64 -16.12 -0.34
C CYS A 241 5.53 -15.34 -1.07
N LEU A 242 4.44 -16.01 -1.47
CA LEU A 242 3.27 -15.38 -2.06
C LEU A 242 2.59 -14.42 -1.07
N VAL A 243 2.38 -14.87 0.16
CA VAL A 243 1.80 -14.06 1.24
C VAL A 243 2.73 -12.91 1.63
N ASP A 244 4.04 -13.15 1.66
CA ASP A 244 5.02 -12.10 1.93
C ASP A 244 4.99 -10.99 0.87
N PHE A 245 4.99 -11.35 -0.41
CA PHE A 245 4.89 -10.35 -1.48
C PHE A 245 3.55 -9.62 -1.48
N TYR A 246 2.45 -10.33 -1.21
CA TYR A 246 1.13 -9.70 -1.04
C TYR A 246 1.15 -8.65 0.09
N ASN A 247 1.72 -9.00 1.24
CA ASN A 247 1.84 -8.09 2.38
C ASN A 247 2.76 -6.90 2.08
N LEU A 248 3.86 -7.13 1.37
CA LEU A 248 4.79 -6.07 0.95
C LEU A 248 4.08 -5.08 0.02
N ASP A 249 3.40 -5.58 -1.01
CA ASP A 249 2.66 -4.75 -1.96
C ASP A 249 1.57 -3.92 -1.24
N ALA A 250 0.81 -4.53 -0.32
CA ALA A 250 -0.20 -3.83 0.47
C ALA A 250 0.40 -2.76 1.41
N ASN A 251 1.61 -3.00 1.93
CA ASN A 251 2.30 -2.04 2.78
C ASN A 251 2.90 -0.88 1.96
N ASP A 252 3.45 -1.16 0.79
CA ASP A 252 4.00 -0.16 -0.13
C ASP A 252 2.93 0.85 -0.56
N GLU A 253 1.72 0.37 -0.87
CA GLU A 253 0.56 1.24 -1.15
C GLU A 253 0.23 2.18 0.01
N LYS A 254 0.24 1.66 1.25
CA LYS A 254 -0.03 2.47 2.44
C LYS A 254 1.09 3.48 2.73
N ASN A 255 2.33 3.07 2.50
CA ASN A 255 3.51 3.91 2.71
C ASN A 255 3.58 5.02 1.67
N GLU A 256 3.14 4.80 0.43
CA GLU A 256 3.14 5.83 -0.61
C GLU A 256 2.29 7.05 -0.22
N VAL A 257 1.07 6.82 0.28
CA VAL A 257 0.20 7.90 0.78
C VAL A 257 0.84 8.62 1.97
N ALA A 258 1.43 7.87 2.90
CA ALA A 258 2.09 8.43 4.07
C ALA A 258 3.32 9.27 3.70
N GLN A 259 4.15 8.78 2.79
CA GLN A 259 5.35 9.45 2.30
C GLN A 259 4.99 10.75 1.56
N LYS A 260 4.02 10.71 0.64
CA LYS A 260 3.55 11.93 -0.04
C LYS A 260 2.93 12.94 0.92
N SER A 261 2.26 12.46 1.96
CA SER A 261 1.76 13.32 3.03
C SER A 261 2.88 13.97 3.83
N ALA A 262 3.95 13.23 4.16
CA ALA A 262 5.12 13.76 4.85
C ALA A 262 5.88 14.78 3.98
N GLU A 263 6.16 14.46 2.72
CA GLU A 263 6.79 15.37 1.74
C GLU A 263 6.03 16.70 1.66
N PHE A 264 4.69 16.64 1.60
CA PHE A 264 3.84 17.82 1.58
C PHE A 264 3.87 18.61 2.90
N ILE A 265 3.89 17.92 4.05
CA ILE A 265 3.95 18.57 5.37
C ILE A 265 5.30 19.26 5.58
N ASP A 266 6.42 18.62 5.24
CA ASP A 266 7.77 19.17 5.44
C ASP A 266 8.00 20.44 4.62
N GLU A 267 7.58 20.44 3.34
CA GLU A 267 7.62 21.63 2.48
C GLU A 267 6.79 22.78 3.09
N ARG A 268 5.67 22.45 3.75
CA ARG A 268 4.73 23.44 4.28
C ARG A 268 5.09 23.96 5.67
N ILE A 269 5.63 23.13 6.58
CA ILE A 269 6.08 23.55 7.92
C ILE A 269 7.16 24.62 7.81
N GLY A 270 8.07 24.49 6.84
CA GLY A 270 9.10 25.51 6.60
C GLY A 270 8.53 26.89 6.28
N ILE A 271 7.43 26.95 5.52
CA ILE A 271 6.77 28.21 5.14
C ILE A 271 5.93 28.77 6.30
N ILE A 272 5.17 27.91 7.00
CA ILE A 272 4.31 28.34 8.11
C ILE A 272 5.13 28.85 9.29
N ASN A 273 6.22 28.19 9.68
CA ASN A 273 7.07 28.61 10.80
C ASN A 273 7.68 29.99 10.58
N ARG A 274 8.07 30.31 9.33
CA ARG A 274 8.63 31.62 9.00
C ARG A 274 7.61 32.75 9.15
N GLU A 275 6.33 32.47 8.88
CA GLU A 275 5.26 33.48 8.94
C GLU A 275 4.59 33.58 10.33
N LEU A 276 4.59 32.50 11.12
CA LEU A 276 4.15 32.58 12.53
C LEU A 276 5.14 33.39 13.37
N GLY A 277 6.44 33.23 13.14
CA GLY A 277 7.46 34.04 13.84
C GLY A 277 7.30 35.55 13.60
N THR A 278 6.86 35.96 12.41
CA THR A 278 6.54 37.38 12.14
C THR A 278 5.28 37.84 12.84
N ALA A 279 4.21 37.03 12.85
CA ALA A 279 2.95 37.38 13.50
C ALA A 279 3.05 37.43 15.04
N GLU A 280 3.81 36.51 15.66
CA GLU A 280 4.08 36.55 17.11
C GLU A 280 4.87 37.79 17.52
N THR A 281 5.83 38.20 16.68
CA THR A 281 6.61 39.42 16.89
C THR A 281 5.71 40.66 16.78
N GLU A 282 4.83 40.71 15.77
CA GLU A 282 3.85 41.81 15.61
C GLU A 282 2.87 41.89 16.79
N LEU A 283 2.37 40.75 17.29
CA LEU A 283 1.48 40.69 18.45
C LEU A 283 2.21 41.14 19.74
N ALA A 284 3.47 40.74 19.93
CA ALA A 284 4.29 41.17 21.05
C ALA A 284 4.55 42.69 21.01
N ASP A 285 4.91 43.20 19.83
CA ASP A 285 5.09 44.64 19.57
C ASP A 285 3.81 45.43 19.84
N PHE A 286 2.65 44.93 19.40
CA PHE A 286 1.36 45.55 19.67
C PHE A 286 1.07 45.65 21.18
N LYS A 287 1.30 44.56 21.92
CA LYS A 287 1.14 44.54 23.39
C LYS A 287 2.09 45.51 24.08
N GLN A 288 3.34 45.61 23.62
CA GLN A 288 4.35 46.51 24.20
C GLN A 288 4.05 47.99 23.89
N ARG A 289 3.71 48.32 22.64
CA ARG A 289 3.39 49.71 22.22
C ARG A 289 2.12 50.22 22.88
N SER A 290 1.18 49.33 23.14
CA SER A 290 -0.08 49.72 23.77
C SER A 290 0.13 50.19 25.21
N GLY A 291 1.18 49.75 25.91
CA GLY A 291 1.69 50.42 27.12
C GLY A 291 0.60 50.77 28.15
N LEU A 292 -0.22 49.81 28.57
CA LEU A 292 -1.39 50.09 29.39
C LEU A 292 -1.18 49.65 30.84
N THR A 293 -0.83 50.60 31.71
CA THR A 293 -0.67 50.37 33.15
C THR A 293 -1.90 50.73 33.99
N ASP A 294 -3.01 51.16 33.38
CA ASP A 294 -4.30 51.32 34.08
C ASP A 294 -5.47 51.29 33.06
N LEU A 295 -6.02 50.11 32.75
CA LEU A 295 -7.21 50.00 31.90
C LEU A 295 -8.49 49.98 32.74
N THR A 296 -9.50 50.73 32.30
CA THR A 296 -10.89 50.49 32.68
C THR A 296 -11.33 49.07 32.27
N SER A 297 -12.33 48.50 32.97
CA SER A 297 -12.84 47.13 32.70
C SER A 297 -13.23 46.90 31.23
N ASP A 298 -13.76 47.93 30.56
CA ASP A 298 -14.18 47.87 29.15
C ASP A 298 -13.00 47.73 28.19
N ALA A 299 -11.87 48.35 28.52
CA ALA A 299 -10.69 48.31 27.68
C ALA A 299 -9.93 46.98 27.86
N ARG A 300 -10.03 46.32 29.04
CA ARG A 300 -9.58 44.93 29.23
C ARG A 300 -10.39 43.94 28.40
N LEU A 301 -11.72 44.04 28.41
CA LEU A 301 -12.60 43.18 27.61
C LEU A 301 -12.36 43.36 26.10
N ALA A 302 -12.16 44.61 25.64
CA ALA A 302 -11.83 44.87 24.24
C ALA A 302 -10.49 44.24 23.82
N LEU A 303 -9.50 44.23 24.71
CA LEU A 303 -8.19 43.63 24.46
C LEU A 303 -8.25 42.10 24.43
N GLU A 304 -9.03 41.48 25.31
CA GLU A 304 -9.27 40.03 25.30
C GLU A 304 -9.97 39.58 24.00
N GLU A 305 -11.03 40.27 23.60
CA GLU A 305 -11.71 40.00 22.32
C GLU A 305 -10.78 40.23 21.12
N SER A 306 -9.97 41.30 21.12
CA SER A 306 -8.98 41.56 20.07
C SER A 306 -7.98 40.41 19.95
N SER A 307 -7.42 39.94 21.07
CA SER A 307 -6.48 38.83 21.10
C SER A 307 -7.10 37.53 20.55
N LYS A 308 -8.39 37.30 20.83
CA LYS A 308 -9.12 36.14 20.32
C LYS A 308 -9.33 36.21 18.80
N TYR A 309 -9.72 37.38 18.26
CA TYR A 309 -9.86 37.55 16.81
C TYR A 309 -8.52 37.44 16.07
N GLU A 310 -7.43 37.89 16.70
CA GLU A 310 -6.08 37.79 16.15
C GLU A 310 -5.58 36.34 16.10
N GLN A 311 -5.89 35.55 17.13
CA GLN A 311 -5.68 34.11 17.10
C GLN A 311 -6.48 33.45 15.97
N GLN A 312 -7.77 33.78 15.83
CA GLN A 312 -8.61 33.24 14.75
C GLN A 312 -8.12 33.66 13.35
N LEU A 313 -7.61 34.88 13.21
CA LEU A 313 -6.98 35.34 11.96
C LEU A 313 -5.75 34.50 11.62
N THR A 314 -4.91 34.21 12.61
CA THR A 314 -3.71 33.39 12.44
C THR A 314 -4.06 31.94 12.06
N GLU A 315 -5.05 31.35 12.72
CA GLU A 315 -5.57 30.01 12.42
C GLU A 315 -6.15 29.96 10.99
N ASN A 316 -6.99 30.93 10.63
CA ASN A 316 -7.60 31.00 9.31
C ASN A 316 -6.56 31.26 8.19
N ALA A 317 -5.58 32.14 8.43
CA ALA A 317 -4.49 32.38 7.48
C ALA A 317 -3.66 31.10 7.27
N THR A 318 -3.46 30.31 8.32
CA THR A 318 -2.77 29.02 8.23
C THR A 318 -3.56 28.01 7.39
N GLN A 319 -4.88 27.91 7.60
CA GLN A 319 -5.76 27.08 6.78
C GLN A 319 -5.78 27.54 5.32
N LEU A 320 -5.86 28.85 5.06
CA LEU A 320 -5.89 29.42 3.70
C LEU A 320 -4.64 29.03 2.93
N ARG A 321 -3.47 29.19 3.54
CA ARG A 321 -2.18 28.80 2.98
C ARG A 321 -2.05 27.31 2.71
N LEU A 322 -2.57 26.47 3.61
CA LEU A 322 -2.60 25.02 3.44
C LEU A 322 -3.47 24.63 2.23
N VAL A 323 -4.66 25.22 2.12
CA VAL A 323 -5.60 24.98 1.02
C VAL A 323 -5.06 25.53 -0.31
N GLU A 324 -4.34 26.66 -0.33
CA GLU A 324 -3.66 27.15 -1.54
C GLU A 324 -2.55 26.20 -2.01
N SER A 325 -1.78 25.66 -1.06
CA SER A 325 -0.73 24.69 -1.39
C SER A 325 -1.34 23.41 -1.96
N LEU A 326 -2.43 22.95 -1.37
CA LEU A 326 -3.20 21.83 -1.88
C LEU A 326 -3.77 22.13 -3.28
N ARG A 327 -4.29 23.33 -3.51
CA ARG A 327 -4.77 23.76 -4.85
C ARG A 327 -3.64 23.68 -5.88
N ASN A 328 -2.45 24.15 -5.53
CA ASN A 328 -1.30 24.12 -6.42
C ASN A 328 -0.83 22.68 -6.68
N TYR A 329 -0.80 21.83 -5.65
CA TYR A 329 -0.48 20.41 -5.77
C TYR A 329 -1.45 19.68 -6.70
N VAL A 330 -2.76 19.85 -6.48
CA VAL A 330 -3.81 19.18 -7.27
C VAL A 330 -3.85 19.69 -8.71
N ASN A 331 -3.57 20.97 -8.96
CA ASN A 331 -3.57 21.55 -10.31
C ASN A 331 -2.27 21.28 -11.09
N ASN A 332 -1.22 20.77 -10.44
CA ASN A 332 0.02 20.43 -11.13
C ASN A 332 -0.17 19.20 -12.03
N PRO A 333 0.10 19.28 -13.34
CA PRO A 333 -0.01 18.13 -14.25
C PRO A 333 0.86 16.93 -13.84
N LYS A 334 2.01 17.19 -13.19
CA LYS A 334 2.92 16.12 -12.72
C LYS A 334 2.28 15.24 -11.64
N ASN A 335 1.30 15.77 -10.91
CA ASN A 335 0.63 15.07 -9.81
C ASN A 335 -0.74 14.49 -10.25
N ALA A 336 -1.03 14.43 -11.55
CA ALA A 336 -2.35 14.03 -12.04
C ALA A 336 -2.73 12.58 -11.69
N ASN A 337 -1.72 11.71 -11.58
CA ASN A 337 -1.86 10.28 -11.25
C ASN A 337 -1.19 9.95 -9.90
N GLU A 338 -0.99 10.95 -9.06
CA GLU A 338 -0.37 10.82 -7.75
C GLU A 338 -1.41 10.95 -6.64
N VAL A 339 -1.17 10.26 -5.53
CA VAL A 339 -2.03 10.36 -4.36
C VAL A 339 -1.99 11.79 -3.82
N ILE A 340 -3.14 12.26 -3.33
CA ILE A 340 -3.27 13.57 -2.70
C ILE A 340 -3.05 13.39 -1.19
N PRO A 341 -2.14 14.15 -0.57
CA PRO A 341 -1.95 14.15 0.88
C PRO A 341 -3.27 14.30 1.66
N ALA A 342 -3.58 13.32 2.49
CA ALA A 342 -4.79 13.31 3.32
C ALA A 342 -4.46 13.68 4.77
N ASN A 343 -5.40 14.32 5.47
CA ASN A 343 -5.28 14.66 6.90
C ASN A 343 -4.10 15.58 7.28
N VAL A 344 -3.65 16.45 6.37
CA VAL A 344 -2.57 17.44 6.59
C VAL A 344 -2.97 18.62 7.50
N GLY A 345 -3.93 18.42 8.41
CA GLY A 345 -4.45 19.47 9.30
C GLY A 345 -5.60 20.32 8.71
N LEU A 346 -6.26 19.84 7.65
CA LEU A 346 -7.44 20.48 7.07
C LEU A 346 -8.63 20.39 8.03
N GLN A 347 -9.32 21.51 8.27
CA GLN A 347 -10.53 21.54 9.11
C GLN A 347 -11.81 21.13 8.36
N ASP A 348 -11.84 21.23 7.03
CA ASP A 348 -13.02 20.89 6.23
C ASP A 348 -13.16 19.37 6.06
N GLN A 349 -14.18 18.79 6.73
CA GLN A 349 -14.44 17.35 6.71
C GLN A 349 -14.87 16.82 5.32
N ASN A 350 -15.57 17.63 4.53
CA ASN A 350 -16.04 17.23 3.21
C ASN A 350 -14.88 17.09 2.23
N LEU A 351 -13.96 18.08 2.22
CA LEU A 351 -12.74 18.03 1.42
C LEU A 351 -11.90 16.80 1.77
N GLY A 352 -11.74 16.51 3.07
CA GLY A 352 -11.03 15.30 3.51
C GLY A 352 -11.66 14.01 2.99
N SER A 353 -12.99 13.91 3.00
CA SER A 353 -13.73 12.75 2.47
C SER A 353 -13.52 12.56 0.97
N ILE A 354 -13.62 13.63 0.18
CA ILE A 354 -13.46 13.58 -1.29
C ILE A 354 -12.01 13.21 -1.66
N ILE A 355 -11.01 13.73 -0.93
CA ILE A 355 -9.60 13.34 -1.11
C ILE A 355 -9.39 11.85 -0.84
N ASN A 356 -9.99 11.32 0.24
CA ASN A 356 -9.88 9.89 0.54
C ASN A 356 -10.51 9.03 -0.56
N GLN A 357 -11.68 9.41 -1.08
CA GLN A 357 -12.33 8.71 -2.19
C GLN A 357 -11.46 8.74 -3.46
N TYR A 358 -10.88 9.89 -3.81
CA TYR A 358 -9.95 10.01 -4.92
C TYR A 358 -8.74 9.07 -4.75
N ASN A 359 -8.11 9.08 -3.57
CA ASN A 359 -6.95 8.23 -3.29
C ASN A 359 -7.30 6.75 -3.37
N THR A 360 -8.45 6.33 -2.85
CA THR A 360 -8.92 4.93 -2.97
C THR A 360 -9.09 4.52 -4.43
N MET A 361 -9.69 5.36 -5.27
CA MET A 361 -9.84 5.05 -6.70
C MET A 361 -8.48 4.98 -7.41
N LEU A 362 -7.54 5.86 -7.06
CA LEU A 362 -6.21 5.87 -7.64
C LEU A 362 -5.39 4.62 -7.26
N ILE A 363 -5.48 4.18 -6.00
CA ILE A 363 -4.87 2.94 -5.52
C ILE A 363 -5.45 1.75 -6.27
N GLU A 364 -6.78 1.68 -6.40
CA GLU A 364 -7.45 0.60 -7.14
C GLU A 364 -7.04 0.58 -8.62
N ARG A 365 -6.83 1.75 -9.24
CA ARG A 365 -6.26 1.82 -10.59
C ARG A 365 -4.86 1.24 -10.65
N LYS A 366 -3.97 1.61 -9.71
CA LYS A 366 -2.60 1.07 -9.67
C LYS A 366 -2.62 -0.46 -9.52
N ARG A 367 -3.49 -0.97 -8.67
CA ARG A 367 -3.72 -2.41 -8.51
C ARG A 367 -4.18 -3.07 -9.81
N LEU A 368 -5.17 -2.53 -10.50
CA LEU A 368 -5.65 -3.08 -11.78
C LEU A 368 -4.55 -3.07 -12.85
N LEU A 369 -3.75 -2.01 -12.92
CA LEU A 369 -2.63 -1.91 -13.87
C LEU A 369 -1.50 -2.90 -13.61
N ARG A 370 -1.42 -3.50 -12.41
CA ARG A 370 -0.45 -4.56 -12.13
C ARG A 370 -0.83 -5.88 -12.79
N THR A 371 -2.11 -6.11 -13.08
CA THR A 371 -2.63 -7.37 -13.62
C THR A 371 -3.22 -7.23 -15.02
N SER A 372 -3.49 -5.99 -15.46
CA SER A 372 -4.15 -5.67 -16.72
C SER A 372 -3.40 -4.57 -17.48
N SER A 373 -3.56 -4.55 -18.80
CA SER A 373 -3.09 -3.44 -19.64
C SER A 373 -3.97 -2.21 -19.47
N GLU A 374 -3.43 -1.04 -19.85
CA GLU A 374 -4.15 0.24 -19.83
C GLU A 374 -5.43 0.24 -20.69
N ASN A 375 -5.51 -0.66 -21.67
CA ASN A 375 -6.63 -0.79 -22.61
C ASN A 375 -7.80 -1.63 -22.06
N ASN A 376 -7.68 -2.21 -20.86
CA ASN A 376 -8.76 -2.97 -20.24
C ASN A 376 -9.98 -2.04 -19.98
N PRO A 377 -11.22 -2.40 -20.39
CA PRO A 377 -12.42 -1.60 -20.12
C PRO A 377 -12.61 -1.20 -18.65
N ALA A 378 -12.23 -2.05 -17.69
CA ALA A 378 -12.28 -1.73 -16.26
C ALA A 378 -11.31 -0.59 -15.90
N VAL A 379 -10.12 -0.59 -16.50
CA VAL A 379 -9.10 0.46 -16.33
C VAL A 379 -9.56 1.77 -16.99
N ILE A 380 -10.20 1.70 -18.15
CA ILE A 380 -10.75 2.89 -18.81
C ILE A 380 -11.87 3.52 -17.97
N ASN A 381 -12.76 2.69 -17.42
CA ASN A 381 -13.84 3.15 -16.54
C ASN A 381 -13.30 3.80 -15.27
N ILE A 382 -12.29 3.20 -14.61
CA ILE A 382 -11.72 3.79 -13.40
C ILE A 382 -10.96 5.08 -13.71
N ASN A 383 -10.26 5.17 -14.84
CA ASN A 383 -9.60 6.41 -15.29
C ASN A 383 -10.61 7.56 -15.43
N THR A 384 -11.74 7.31 -16.10
CA THR A 384 -12.81 8.30 -16.26
C THR A 384 -13.38 8.75 -14.91
N GLY A 385 -13.54 7.79 -13.98
CA GLY A 385 -13.96 8.07 -12.61
C GLY A 385 -12.95 8.91 -11.83
N ILE A 386 -11.66 8.61 -11.95
CA ILE A 386 -10.56 9.34 -11.29
C ILE A 386 -10.49 10.78 -11.82
N GLU A 387 -10.63 11.00 -13.12
CA GLU A 387 -10.65 12.34 -13.71
C GLU A 387 -11.83 13.18 -13.18
N SER A 388 -13.03 12.58 -13.15
CA SER A 388 -14.22 13.22 -12.60
C SER A 388 -14.04 13.54 -11.12
N MET A 389 -13.49 12.61 -10.34
CA MET A 389 -13.23 12.81 -8.91
C MET A 389 -12.16 13.88 -8.69
N ARG A 390 -11.12 13.94 -9.51
CA ARG A 390 -10.09 14.99 -9.45
C ARG A 390 -10.70 16.37 -9.70
N HIS A 391 -11.60 16.48 -10.67
CA HIS A 391 -12.33 17.73 -10.91
C HIS A 391 -13.21 18.11 -9.70
N ASN A 392 -13.84 17.14 -9.04
CA ASN A 392 -14.59 17.38 -7.79
C ASN A 392 -13.69 17.86 -6.65
N VAL A 393 -12.49 17.29 -6.49
CA VAL A 393 -11.49 17.77 -5.53
C VAL A 393 -11.13 19.23 -5.86
N GLN A 394 -10.79 19.55 -7.10
CA GLN A 394 -10.43 20.91 -7.53
C GLN A 394 -11.55 21.93 -7.22
N THR A 395 -12.80 21.57 -7.54
CA THR A 395 -13.96 22.42 -7.29
C THR A 395 -14.19 22.64 -5.79
N THR A 396 -14.01 21.59 -4.99
CA THR A 396 -14.17 21.65 -3.53
C THR A 396 -13.06 22.47 -2.89
N VAL A 397 -11.79 22.25 -3.27
CA VAL A 397 -10.64 23.05 -2.81
C VAL A 397 -10.87 24.54 -3.09
N ASN A 398 -11.34 24.89 -4.30
CA ASN A 398 -11.64 26.27 -4.65
C ASN A 398 -12.81 26.85 -3.82
N SER A 399 -13.80 26.04 -3.47
CA SER A 399 -14.93 26.46 -2.65
C SER A 399 -14.52 26.70 -1.19
N VAL A 400 -13.72 25.80 -0.61
CA VAL A 400 -13.12 25.96 0.72
C VAL A 400 -12.22 27.20 0.76
N LEU A 401 -11.39 27.41 -0.27
CA LEU A 401 -10.53 28.59 -0.36
C LEU A 401 -11.34 29.89 -0.32
N ARG A 402 -12.41 29.99 -1.11
CA ARG A 402 -13.32 31.15 -1.08
C ARG A 402 -13.97 31.34 0.29
N GLY A 403 -14.38 30.25 0.94
CA GLY A 403 -14.93 30.28 2.29
C GLY A 403 -13.95 30.87 3.31
N LEU A 404 -12.68 30.42 3.28
CA LEU A 404 -11.61 30.91 4.15
C LEU A 404 -11.27 32.38 3.88
N GLN A 405 -11.27 32.81 2.61
CA GLN A 405 -11.09 34.22 2.22
C GLN A 405 -12.22 35.12 2.74
N ILE A 406 -13.47 34.65 2.65
CA ILE A 406 -14.63 35.37 3.21
C ILE A 406 -14.49 35.46 4.74
N ALA A 407 -14.15 34.35 5.41
CA ALA A 407 -13.90 34.32 6.84
C ALA A 407 -12.78 35.29 7.24
N GLN A 408 -11.69 35.36 6.47
CA GLN A 408 -10.57 36.28 6.70
C GLN A 408 -11.06 37.73 6.66
N SER A 409 -11.76 38.10 5.59
CA SER A 409 -12.28 39.47 5.44
C SER A 409 -13.24 39.88 6.57
N ASN A 410 -14.00 38.93 7.11
CA ASN A 410 -14.92 39.15 8.23
C ASN A 410 -14.17 39.28 9.56
N LEU A 411 -13.20 38.39 9.82
CA LEU A 411 -12.36 38.45 11.02
C LEU A 411 -11.56 39.75 11.08
N GLU A 412 -10.95 40.19 9.97
CA GLU A 412 -10.24 41.47 9.91
C GLU A 412 -11.16 42.66 10.18
N ARG A 413 -12.40 42.61 9.68
CA ARG A 413 -13.40 43.67 9.93
C ARG A 413 -13.75 43.77 11.41
N GLN A 414 -13.87 42.63 12.11
CA GLN A 414 -14.10 42.61 13.55
C GLN A 414 -12.87 43.07 14.32
N ALA A 415 -11.68 42.58 13.98
CA ALA A 415 -10.42 42.98 14.61
C ALA A 415 -10.23 44.52 14.56
N ARG A 416 -10.38 45.13 13.36
CA ARG A 416 -10.29 46.59 13.19
C ARG A 416 -11.30 47.38 14.04
N LYS A 417 -12.49 46.82 14.29
CA LYS A 417 -13.51 47.46 15.15
C LYS A 417 -13.07 47.52 16.61
N PHE A 418 -12.42 46.46 17.11
CA PHE A 418 -11.91 46.43 18.49
C PHE A 418 -10.61 47.22 18.63
N GLU A 419 -9.74 47.20 17.63
CA GLU A 419 -8.52 48.02 17.58
C GLU A 419 -8.85 49.53 17.61
N GLY A 420 -9.90 49.95 16.89
CA GLY A 420 -10.42 51.32 16.97
C GLY A 420 -10.93 51.70 18.36
N ARG A 421 -11.51 50.75 19.12
CA ARG A 421 -11.96 50.99 20.51
C ARG A 421 -10.79 51.06 21.49
N ILE A 422 -9.75 50.25 21.29
CA ILE A 422 -8.54 50.24 22.11
C ILE A 422 -7.74 51.54 21.90
N SER A 423 -7.53 51.94 20.64
CA SER A 423 -6.78 53.16 20.30
C SER A 423 -7.50 54.47 20.68
N SER A 424 -8.83 54.46 20.75
CA SER A 424 -9.63 55.64 21.17
C SER A 424 -9.85 55.73 22.69
N ALA A 425 -9.60 54.66 23.45
CA ALA A 425 -9.76 54.65 24.91
C ALA A 425 -8.94 55.73 25.64
N PRO A 426 -7.65 55.98 25.31
CA PRO A 426 -6.86 57.04 25.94
C PRO A 426 -7.42 58.45 25.67
N GLN A 427 -7.98 58.68 24.48
CA GLN A 427 -8.60 59.97 24.15
C GLN A 427 -9.93 60.16 24.89
N GLN A 428 -10.71 59.10 25.04
CA GLN A 428 -11.95 59.15 25.84
C GLN A 428 -11.64 59.43 27.31
N GLU A 429 -10.62 58.80 27.88
CA GLU A 429 -10.18 59.05 29.25
C GLU A 429 -9.67 60.48 29.43
N LYS A 430 -8.85 60.98 28.50
CA LYS A 430 -8.39 62.37 28.48
C LYS A 430 -9.56 63.37 28.38
N ASN A 431 -10.53 63.13 27.51
CA ASN A 431 -11.72 63.98 27.37
C ASN A 431 -12.65 63.92 28.58
N PHE A 432 -12.75 62.75 29.24
CA PHE A 432 -13.49 62.59 30.48
C PHE A 432 -12.82 63.36 31.65
N LEU A 433 -11.50 63.30 31.73
CA LEU A 433 -10.70 64.10 32.67
C LEU A 433 -10.77 65.62 32.39
N LEU A 434 -11.01 66.03 31.14
CA LEU A 434 -11.17 67.44 30.73
C LEU A 434 -12.62 67.96 30.85
N SER A 435 -13.62 67.07 30.91
CA SER A 435 -15.04 67.43 31.01
C SER A 435 -15.36 68.21 32.30
N PRO A 436 -16.21 69.26 32.26
CA PRO A 436 -16.54 70.08 33.43
C PRO A 436 -17.19 69.31 34.59
N ALA A 437 -17.72 68.10 34.33
CA ALA A 437 -18.26 67.21 35.36
C ALA A 437 -17.17 66.62 36.29
N SER A 438 -15.99 66.26 35.77
CA SER A 438 -14.89 65.71 36.57
C SER A 438 -14.12 66.80 37.32
N ARG A 439 -14.03 68.02 36.75
CA ARG A 439 -13.51 69.22 37.45
C ARG A 439 -14.36 69.63 38.66
N LYS A 440 -15.66 69.31 38.67
CA LYS A 440 -16.55 69.60 39.81
C LYS A 440 -16.31 68.68 41.02
N SER A 441 -15.83 67.46 40.78
CA SER A 441 -15.44 66.49 41.82
C SER A 441 -14.10 66.82 42.48
N ARG A 442 -13.18 67.49 41.76
CA ARG A 442 -11.85 67.91 42.26
C ARG A 442 -11.79 69.35 42.81
N ARG A 443 -12.90 69.94 43.28
CA ARG A 443 -12.80 71.10 44.19
C ARG A 443 -12.54 70.56 45.60
N PRO A 444 -11.45 70.98 46.28
CA PRO A 444 -11.22 70.51 47.63
C PRO A 444 -12.33 71.01 48.56
N PHE A 445 -12.97 70.08 49.25
CA PHE A 445 -13.81 70.28 50.42
C PHE A 445 -12.95 70.81 51.59
N THR A 446 -12.42 72.03 51.48
CA THR A 446 -11.69 72.69 52.56
C THR A 446 -12.12 74.14 52.68
N LEU A 447 -13.41 74.38 52.96
CA LEU A 447 -13.90 75.66 53.51
C LEU A 447 -15.39 75.54 53.91
N CYS A 448 -15.74 74.60 54.79
CA CYS A 448 -17.03 74.65 55.49
C CYS A 448 -17.05 73.76 56.75
N CYS A 449 -16.07 73.91 57.64
CA CYS A 449 -16.11 73.33 58.99
C CYS A 449 -15.29 74.19 59.95
N PHE A 450 -15.64 75.46 60.12
CA PHE A 450 -15.15 76.27 61.24
C PHE A 450 -16.12 77.40 61.59
N ARG A 451 -17.39 77.07 61.86
CA ARG A 451 -18.26 77.93 62.67
C ARG A 451 -19.52 77.20 63.11
N SER A 452 -19.43 76.42 64.19
CA SER A 452 -20.51 76.24 65.17
C SER A 452 -20.10 75.21 66.24
N VAL A 453 -19.20 75.58 67.16
CA VAL A 453 -19.20 75.07 68.54
C VAL A 453 -18.58 76.13 69.45
N ARG A 454 -19.40 77.04 69.98
CA ARG A 454 -19.28 77.52 71.36
C ARG A 454 -20.68 77.72 71.91
N LYS A 455 -21.11 76.74 72.70
CA LYS A 455 -22.28 76.80 73.58
C LYS A 455 -21.95 77.70 74.78
N THR A 456 -22.95 78.46 75.19
CA THR A 456 -23.32 78.68 76.59
C THR A 456 -23.08 77.45 77.46
N GLN A 457 -22.14 77.49 78.41
CA GLN A 457 -22.36 77.63 79.86
C GLN A 457 -21.00 77.52 80.56
#